data_AF-A0A1M4M4U4-F1
#
_entry.id   AF-A0A1M4M4U4-F1
#
_cell.length_a   1.000
_cell.length_b   1.000
_cell.length_c   1.000
_cell.angle_alpha   90.00
_cell.angle_beta   90.00
_cell.angle_gamma   90.00
#
_symmetry.space_group_name_H-M   'P 1'
#
loop_
_entity.id
_entity.type
_entity.pdbx_description
1 polymer ?
#
loop_
_entity_poly.entity_id
_entity_poly.type
_entity_poly.pdbx_seq_one_letter_code
_entity_poly.pdbx_strand_id
1 'polypeptide(L)'
;MITKTYICDVCNKSVGEGDLCTVEVVIKSPQKGSNSYYRSEITRVEKHICKTCLTDKNIRVELPEGQKKEDFDKKNQVALEDKIIEFLQDLGVIFEE
;
A
#
# COMPACT_ATOMS: atom_id res chain seq x y z
N MET A 1 29.11 -13.53 0.22
CA MET A 1 27.83 -13.05 -0.34
C MET A 1 27.24 -12.05 0.64
N ILE A 2 26.87 -10.84 0.19
CA ILE A 2 26.19 -9.85 1.03
C ILE A 2 24.69 -10.05 0.79
N THR A 3 23.98 -10.61 1.76
CA THR A 3 22.51 -10.62 1.76
C THR A 3 22.02 -9.23 2.12
N LYS A 4 21.35 -8.54 1.19
CA LYS A 4 20.64 -7.30 1.49
C LYS A 4 19.39 -7.65 2.30
N THR A 5 19.27 -7.06 3.48
CA THR A 5 18.09 -7.18 4.34
C THR A 5 17.33 -5.86 4.32
N TYR A 6 16.01 -5.94 4.20
CA TYR A 6 15.10 -4.80 4.19
C TYR A 6 14.29 -4.78 5.48
N ILE A 7 13.80 -3.62 5.89
CA ILE A 7 12.93 -3.48 7.07
C ILE A 7 11.51 -3.27 6.61
N CYS A 8 10.57 -4.04 7.16
CA CYS A 8 9.14 -3.84 6.93
C CYS A 8 8.64 -2.62 7.75
N ASP A 9 8.02 -1.65 7.09
CA ASP A 9 7.50 -0.43 7.71
C ASP A 9 6.34 -0.67 8.69
N VAL A 10 5.66 -1.81 8.60
CA VAL A 10 4.52 -2.17 9.48
C VAL A 10 5.00 -2.89 10.74
N CYS A 11 5.76 -3.98 10.58
CA CYS A 11 6.15 -4.83 11.71
C CYS A 11 7.59 -4.62 12.20
N ASN A 12 8.37 -3.73 11.55
CA ASN A 12 9.77 -3.43 11.84
C ASN A 12 10.72 -4.63 11.81
N LYS A 13 10.31 -5.75 11.21
CA LYS A 13 11.14 -6.96 11.07
C LYS A 13 12.03 -6.87 9.84
N SER A 14 13.22 -7.45 9.94
CA SER A 14 14.10 -7.67 8.79
C SER A 14 13.54 -8.77 7.89
N VAL A 15 13.47 -8.50 6.59
CA VAL A 15 12.97 -9.42 5.57
C VAL A 15 13.92 -9.47 4.37
N GLY A 16 13.88 -10.60 3.67
CA GLY A 16 14.61 -10.77 2.41
C GLY A 16 13.95 -9.99 1.28
N GLU A 17 14.71 -9.73 0.21
CA GLU A 17 14.23 -9.01 -0.97
C GLU A 17 12.98 -9.64 -1.59
N GLY A 18 12.94 -10.98 -1.67
CA GLY A 18 11.80 -11.72 -2.26
C GLY A 18 10.51 -11.66 -1.45
N ASP A 19 10.57 -11.26 -0.18
CA ASP A 19 9.41 -11.16 0.72
C ASP A 19 8.97 -9.70 0.96
N LEU A 20 9.68 -8.75 0.35
CA LEU A 20 9.35 -7.34 0.44
C LEU A 20 8.46 -6.92 -0.72
N CYS A 21 7.44 -6.13 -0.42
CA CYS A 21 6.57 -5.50 -1.39
C CYS A 21 6.65 -3.99 -1.25
N THR A 22 6.57 -3.28 -2.38
CA THR A 22 6.46 -1.82 -2.39
C THR A 22 5.00 -1.42 -2.51
N VAL A 23 4.53 -0.57 -1.60
CA VAL A 23 3.20 0.03 -1.62
C VAL A 23 3.36 1.54 -1.81
N GLU A 24 2.65 2.10 -2.79
CA GLU A 24 2.59 3.54 -3.04
C GLU A 24 1.21 4.08 -2.69
N VAL A 25 1.17 5.08 -1.80
CA VAL A 25 -0.04 5.84 -1.48
C VAL A 25 0.02 7.17 -2.22
N VAL A 26 -1.02 7.45 -3.01
CA VAL A 26 -1.11 8.67 -3.84
C VAL A 26 -2.29 9.52 -3.39
N ILE A 27 -2.01 10.72 -2.88
CA ILE A 27 -3.02 11.70 -2.49
C ILE A 27 -3.12 12.76 -3.58
N LYS A 28 -4.33 13.01 -4.08
CA LYS A 28 -4.61 14.05 -5.07
C LYS A 28 -5.50 15.11 -4.41
N SER A 29 -4.96 16.30 -4.18
CA SER A 29 -5.72 17.42 -3.64
C SER A 29 -6.17 18.36 -4.75
N PRO A 30 -7.47 18.68 -4.87
CA PRO A 30 -7.93 19.76 -5.72
C PRO A 30 -7.59 21.10 -5.03
N GLN A 31 -6.56 21.81 -5.48
CA GLN A 31 -6.35 23.19 -5.04
C GLN A 31 -7.27 24.15 -5.78
N LYS A 32 -7.85 25.09 -5.04
CA LYS A 32 -8.57 26.23 -5.59
C LYS A 32 -7.54 27.25 -6.10
N GLY A 33 -7.19 27.16 -7.38
CA GLY A 33 -6.31 28.14 -8.03
C GLY A 33 -6.95 29.54 -8.06
N SER A 34 -6.14 30.58 -7.88
CA SER A 34 -6.55 31.98 -8.07
C SER A 34 -6.89 32.32 -9.52
N ASN A 35 -6.44 31.49 -10.47
CA ASN A 35 -6.95 31.43 -11.83
C ASN A 35 -7.66 30.09 -12.03
N SER A 36 -8.72 30.09 -12.84
CA SER A 36 -9.74 29.07 -13.11
C SER A 36 -9.28 27.67 -13.58
N TYR A 37 -8.03 27.29 -13.35
CA TYR A 37 -7.49 25.96 -13.60
C TYR A 37 -7.14 25.26 -12.28
N TYR A 38 -7.80 24.13 -12.01
CA TYR A 38 -7.45 23.26 -10.89
C TYR A 38 -6.06 22.65 -11.14
N ARG A 39 -5.06 23.05 -10.35
CA ARG A 39 -3.77 22.36 -10.30
C ARG A 39 -3.89 21.29 -9.22
N SER A 40 -3.77 20.01 -9.59
CA SER A 40 -3.72 18.92 -8.61
C SER A 40 -2.29 18.76 -8.11
N GLU A 41 -2.07 19.03 -6.83
CA GLU A 41 -0.85 18.56 -6.18
C GLU A 41 -1.00 17.07 -5.90
N ILE A 42 0.06 16.32 -6.20
CA ILE A 42 0.13 14.88 -6.00
C ILE A 42 1.19 14.61 -4.95
N THR A 43 0.77 14.12 -3.78
CA THR A 43 1.68 13.62 -2.75
C THR A 43 1.80 12.11 -2.91
N ARG A 44 3.03 11.60 -2.94
CA ARG A 44 3.33 10.16 -3.03
C ARG A 44 4.10 9.74 -1.79
N VAL A 45 3.67 8.65 -1.18
CA VAL A 45 4.37 8.02 -0.06
C VAL A 45 4.65 6.57 -0.43
N GLU A 46 5.93 6.22 -0.52
CA GLU A 46 6.38 4.85 -0.75
C GLU A 46 6.62 4.16 0.60
N LYS A 47 6.17 2.91 0.70
CA LYS A 47 6.32 2.05 1.88
C LYS A 47 6.77 0.66 1.47
N HIS A 48 7.65 0.07 2.28
CA HIS A 48 8.16 -1.27 2.12
C HIS A 48 7.50 -2.20 3.14
N ILE A 49 6.66 -3.12 2.68
CA ILE A 49 5.84 -3.97 3.54
C ILE A 49 6.08 -5.43 3.18
N CYS A 50 6.26 -6.30 4.17
CA CYS A 50 6.44 -7.72 3.90
C CYS A 50 5.13 -8.40 3.47
N LYS A 51 5.24 -9.48 2.69
CA LYS A 51 4.09 -10.28 2.22
C LYS A 51 3.18 -10.75 3.35
N THR A 52 3.76 -11.09 4.51
CA THR A 52 3.01 -11.56 5.68
C THR A 52 2.07 -10.46 6.18
N CYS A 53 2.56 -9.24 6.39
CA CYS A 53 1.72 -8.12 6.86
C CYS A 53 0.60 -7.78 5.86
N LEU A 54 0.86 -7.90 4.55
CA LEU A 54 -0.17 -7.72 3.53
C LEU A 54 -1.22 -8.83 3.58
N THR A 55 -0.79 -10.08 3.73
CA THR A 55 -1.69 -11.24 3.83
C THR A 55 -2.55 -11.19 5.10
N ASP A 56 -1.98 -10.73 6.23
CA ASP A 56 -2.72 -10.53 7.49
C ASP A 56 -3.83 -9.48 7.33
N LYS A 57 -3.65 -8.52 6.42
CA LYS A 57 -4.64 -7.52 5.99
C LYS A 57 -5.55 -8.03 4.85
N ASN A 58 -5.49 -9.31 4.53
CA ASN A 58 -6.23 -9.96 3.44
C ASN A 58 -5.89 -9.41 2.03
N ILE A 59 -4.75 -8.72 1.90
CA ILE A 59 -4.20 -8.29 0.62
C ILE A 59 -3.38 -9.44 0.03
N ARG A 60 -3.79 -9.94 -1.13
CA ARG A 60 -3.12 -11.04 -1.79
C ARG A 60 -2.00 -10.50 -2.67
N VAL A 61 -0.80 -11.01 -2.48
CA VAL A 61 0.40 -10.57 -3.20
C VAL A 61 0.83 -11.52 -4.31
N GLU A 62 0.33 -12.75 -4.28
CA GLU A 62 0.67 -13.80 -5.25
C GLU A 62 -0.63 -14.34 -5.87
N LEU A 63 -0.69 -14.32 -7.21
CA LEU A 63 -1.81 -14.88 -7.96
C LEU A 63 -1.72 -16.41 -7.94
N PRO A 64 -2.69 -17.13 -7.34
CA PRO A 64 -2.68 -18.58 -7.33
C PRO A 64 -2.87 -19.16 -8.74
N GLU A 65 -2.25 -20.31 -9.01
CA GLU A 65 -2.43 -21.02 -10.28
C GLU A 65 -3.91 -21.33 -10.54
N GLY A 66 -4.36 -21.07 -11.78
CA GLY A 66 -5.75 -21.31 -12.19
C GLY A 66 -6.76 -20.24 -11.75
N GLN A 67 -6.37 -19.24 -10.94
CA GLN A 67 -7.24 -18.11 -10.63
C GLN A 67 -7.18 -17.06 -11.75
N LYS A 68 -8.34 -16.57 -12.19
CA LYS A 68 -8.39 -15.43 -13.12
C LYS A 68 -7.87 -14.16 -12.43
N LYS A 69 -7.03 -13.41 -13.13
CA LYS A 69 -6.48 -12.14 -12.66
C LYS A 69 -7.59 -11.15 -12.25
N GLU A 70 -8.66 -11.03 -13.02
CA GLU A 70 -9.78 -10.13 -12.69
C GLU A 70 -10.43 -10.45 -11.34
N ASP A 71 -10.64 -11.74 -11.04
CA ASP A 71 -11.25 -12.16 -9.77
C ASP A 71 -10.28 -11.98 -8.60
N PHE A 72 -8.98 -12.02 -8.86
CA PHE A 72 -7.94 -11.72 -7.88
C PHE A 72 -7.90 -10.22 -7.55
N ASP A 73 -7.86 -9.38 -8.59
CA ASP A 73 -7.80 -7.92 -8.47
C ASP A 73 -9.06 -7.39 -7.74
N LYS A 74 -10.25 -7.92 -8.07
CA LYS A 74 -11.49 -7.58 -7.36
C LYS A 74 -11.44 -7.91 -5.87
N LYS A 75 -10.87 -9.06 -5.50
CA LYS A 75 -10.74 -9.44 -4.08
C LYS A 75 -9.79 -8.52 -3.32
N ASN A 76 -8.68 -8.14 -3.94
CA ASN A 76 -7.75 -7.17 -3.37
C ASN A 76 -8.37 -5.78 -3.26
N GLN A 77 -9.15 -5.36 -4.25
CA GLN A 77 -9.88 -4.10 -4.19
C GLN A 77 -10.84 -4.08 -3.00
N VAL A 78 -11.67 -5.12 -2.83
CA VAL A 78 -12.60 -5.23 -1.71
C VAL A 78 -11.87 -5.23 -0.37
N ALA A 79 -10.76 -5.98 -0.26
CA ALA A 79 -9.95 -5.99 0.96
C ALA A 79 -9.33 -4.61 1.26
N LEU A 80 -8.84 -3.90 0.24
CA LEU A 80 -8.33 -2.54 0.38
C LEU A 80 -9.43 -1.58 0.83
N GLU A 81 -10.60 -1.59 0.19
CA GLU A 81 -11.72 -0.71 0.55
C GLU A 81 -12.18 -0.92 2.00
N ASP A 82 -12.27 -2.18 2.46
CA ASP A 82 -12.63 -2.53 3.83
C ASP A 82 -11.56 -2.11 4.86
N LYS A 83 -10.28 -2.24 4.49
CA LYS A 83 -9.14 -2.08 5.40
C LYS A 83 -8.33 -0.81 5.20
N ILE A 84 -8.75 0.11 4.33
CA ILE A 84 -7.94 1.27 3.95
C ILE A 84 -7.58 2.15 5.14
N ILE A 85 -8.52 2.38 6.06
CA ILE A 85 -8.28 3.22 7.24
C ILE A 85 -7.29 2.54 8.19
N GLU A 86 -7.52 1.27 8.52
CA GLU A 86 -6.60 0.46 9.35
C GLU A 86 -5.19 0.40 8.73
N PHE A 87 -5.12 0.25 7.41
CA PHE A 87 -3.86 0.20 6.68
C PHE A 87 -3.10 1.53 6.73
N LEU A 88 -3.80 2.65 6.55
CA LEU A 88 -3.19 3.98 6.67
C LEU A 88 -2.72 4.27 8.10
N GLN A 89 -3.47 3.83 9.12
CA GLN A 89 -3.05 3.95 10.52
C GLN A 89 -1.78 3.15 10.82
N ASP A 90 -1.68 1.91 10.34
CA ASP A 90 -0.46 1.09 10.45
C ASP A 90 0.76 1.75 9.78
N LEU A 91 0.52 2.58 8.76
CA LEU A 91 1.55 3.38 8.09
C LEU A 91 1.88 4.70 8.82
N GLY A 92 1.26 4.95 9.96
CA GLY A 92 1.46 6.13 10.80
C GLY A 92 0.62 7.34 10.40
N VAL A 93 -0.40 7.17 9.56
CA VAL A 93 -1.35 8.26 9.24
C VAL A 93 -2.28 8.48 10.43
N ILE A 94 -2.31 9.72 10.90
CA ILE A 94 -3.21 10.17 11.96
C ILE A 94 -4.37 10.92 11.30
N PHE A 95 -5.59 10.52 11.61
CA PHE A 95 -6.80 11.24 11.23
C PHE A 95 -7.20 12.12 12.41
N GLU A 96 -7.07 13.44 12.25
CA GLU A 96 -7.58 14.42 13.22
C GLU A 96 -9.06 14.72 12.90
N GLU A 97 -9.90 14.79 13.93
CA GLU A 97 -11.30 15.23 13.83
C GLU A 97 -11.44 16.76 13.83
#